data_AF-A0A380FXG7-F1
#
_entry.id   AF-A0A380FXG7-F1
#
_cell.length_a   1.000
_cell.length_b   1.000
_cell.length_c   1.000
_cell.angle_alpha   90.00
_cell.angle_beta   90.00
_cell.angle_gamma   90.00
#
_symmetry.space_group_name_H-M   'P 1'
#
loop_
_entity.id
_entity.type
_entity.pdbx_description
1 polymer ?
#
loop_
_entity_poly.entity_id
_entity_poly.type
_entity_poly.pdbx_seq_one_letter_code
_entity_poly.pdbx_strand_id
1 'polypeptide(L)' 'MKPKIIMHTQISLDGRIKGFDNPEVYYQVAGGIHSDAVLFGSNTVFTAFEKYPAETEADFG' A
#
# COMPACT_ATOMS: atom_id res chain seq x y z
N MET A 1 -4.90 2.15 -27.08
CA MET A 1 -5.63 2.84 -25.99
C MET A 1 -4.67 3.05 -24.83
N LYS A 2 -4.69 4.20 -24.14
CA LYS A 2 -3.81 4.45 -22.98
C LYS A 2 -4.49 3.98 -21.68
N PRO A 3 -3.74 3.50 -20.67
CA PRO A 3 -4.32 3.09 -19.40
C PRO A 3 -4.93 4.28 -18.66
N LYS A 4 -6.01 4.04 -17.91
CA LYS A 4 -6.53 5.00 -16.94
C LYS A 4 -5.63 4.97 -15.71
N ILE A 5 -5.16 6.15 -15.29
CA ILE A 5 -4.29 6.28 -14.13
C ILE A 5 -5.09 6.82 -12.96
N ILE A 6 -4.97 6.17 -11.81
CA ILE A 6 -5.55 6.61 -10.54
C ILE A 6 -4.39 6.80 -9.55
N MET A 7 -4.30 7.99 -8.98
CA MET A 7 -3.35 8.33 -7.92
C MET A 7 -4.06 8.19 -6.58
N HIS A 8 -3.57 7.27 -5.73
CA HIS A 8 -4.10 7.06 -4.38
C HIS A 8 -2.95 7.14 -3.36
N THR A 9 -3.06 8.03 -2.39
CA THR A 9 -2.03 8.28 -1.36
C THR A 9 -2.68 8.58 -0.01
N GLN A 10 -2.00 8.20 1.07
CA GLN A 10 -2.31 8.64 2.42
C GLN A 10 -1.33 9.76 2.79
N ILE A 11 -1.86 10.94 3.11
CA ILE A 11 -1.08 12.13 3.47
C ILE A 11 -1.72 12.82 4.69
N SER A 12 -0.90 13.24 5.65
CA SER A 12 -1.38 14.03 6.79
C SER A 12 -1.70 15.47 6.36
N LEU A 13 -2.41 16.22 7.21
CA LEU A 13 -2.73 17.63 6.94
C LEU A 13 -1.48 18.51 6.79
N ASP A 14 -0.37 18.13 7.41
CA ASP A 14 0.93 18.79 7.31
C ASP A 14 1.88 18.14 6.29
N GLY A 15 1.37 17.26 5.43
CA GLY A 15 2.09 16.77 4.26
C GLY A 15 3.01 15.56 4.49
N ARG A 16 2.94 14.91 5.65
CA ARG A 16 3.72 13.69 5.91
C ARG A 16 3.11 12.49 5.19
N ILE A 17 3.98 11.60 4.72
CA ILE A 17 3.64 10.37 3.99
C ILE A 17 4.07 9.09 4.75
N LYS A 18 4.48 9.24 6.01
CA LYS A 18 4.95 8.17 6.90
C LYS A 18 4.43 8.40 8.31
N GLY A 19 4.47 7.37 9.15
CA GLY A 19 4.07 7.45 10.57
C GLY A 19 2.57 7.36 10.77
N PHE A 20 1.85 6.69 9.86
CA PHE A 20 0.43 6.40 10.04
C PHE A 20 0.25 5.11 10.86
N ASP A 21 -0.62 5.17 11.86
CA ASP A 21 -0.92 4.03 12.72
C ASP A 21 -1.99 3.10 12.14
N ASN A 22 -2.68 3.53 11.08
CA ASN A 22 -3.82 2.85 10.47
C ASN A 22 -3.62 2.55 8.96
N PRO A 23 -2.59 1.77 8.58
CA PRO A 23 -2.34 1.43 7.18
C PRO A 23 -3.51 0.66 6.53
N GLU A 24 -4.36 -0.02 7.31
CA GLU A 24 -5.50 -0.77 6.76
C GLU A 24 -6.45 0.11 5.95
N VAL A 25 -6.66 1.37 6.38
CA VAL A 25 -7.61 2.28 5.73
C VAL A 25 -7.14 2.60 4.32
N TYR A 26 -5.83 2.80 4.15
CA TYR A 26 -5.22 2.99 2.84
C TYR A 26 -5.47 1.78 1.94
N TYR A 27 -5.23 0.57 2.46
CA TYR A 27 -5.37 -0.67 1.69
C TYR A 27 -6.84 -1.05 1.41
N GLN A 28 -7.78 -0.76 2.30
CA GLN A 28 -9.22 -0.93 2.07
C GLN A 28 -9.69 -0.10 0.87
N VAL A 29 -9.30 1.18 0.83
CA VAL A 29 -9.62 2.07 -0.30
C VAL A 29 -8.90 1.60 -1.57
N ALA A 30 -7.61 1.24 -1.48
CA ALA A 30 -6.84 0.76 -2.63
C ALA A 30 -7.45 -0.51 -3.25
N GLY A 31 -7.90 -1.46 -2.41
CA GLY A 31 -8.54 -2.70 -2.86
C GLY A 31 -9.85 -2.47 -3.61
N GLY A 32 -10.61 -1.45 -3.24
CA GLY A 32 -11.87 -1.08 -3.91
C GLY A 32 -11.71 -0.43 -5.29
N ILE A 33 -10.49 -0.07 -5.70
CA ILE A 33 -10.23 0.54 -7.01
C ILE A 33 -10.28 -0.50 -8.14
N HIS A 34 -10.09 -1.80 -7.83
CA HIS A 34 -10.08 -2.91 -8.80
C HIS A 34 -9.13 -2.66 -9.99
N SER A 35 -7.91 -2.19 -9.71
CA SER A 35 -6.89 -1.93 -10.72
C SER A 35 -6.29 -3.22 -11.30
N ASP A 36 -6.05 -3.24 -12.62
CA ASP A 36 -5.34 -4.34 -13.29
C ASP A 36 -3.88 -4.46 -12.85
N ALA A 37 -3.27 -3.34 -12.41
CA ALA A 37 -1.90 -3.28 -11.91
C ALA A 37 -1.74 -2.15 -10.89
N VAL A 38 -0.85 -2.36 -9.92
CA VAL A 38 -0.49 -1.35 -8.91
C VAL A 38 0.98 -1.01 -9.03
N LEU A 39 1.30 0.29 -8.99
CA LEU A 39 2.68 0.79 -9.05
C LEU A 39 3.10 1.35 -7.69
N PHE A 40 4.17 0.80 -7.12
CA PHE A 40 4.83 1.31 -5.93
C PHE A 40 6.30 1.63 -6.21
N GLY A 41 6.84 2.64 -5.53
CA GLY A 41 8.28 2.86 -5.50
C GLY A 41 8.98 1.74 -4.73
N SER A 42 10.13 1.27 -5.23
CA SER A 42 10.88 0.15 -4.65
C SER A 42 11.16 0.32 -3.15
N ASN A 43 11.60 1.50 -2.72
CA ASN A 43 11.87 1.79 -1.31
C ASN A 43 10.64 1.60 -0.43
N THR A 44 9.45 1.96 -0.90
CA THR A 44 8.19 1.75 -0.15
C THR A 44 7.94 0.27 0.08
N VAL A 45 8.20 -0.57 -0.93
CA VAL A 45 8.03 -2.02 -0.85
C VAL A 45 9.05 -2.63 0.11
N PHE A 46 10.33 -2.29 -0.01
CA PHE A 46 11.38 -2.86 0.83
C PHE A 46 11.21 -2.50 2.32
N THR A 47 10.88 -1.24 2.64
CA THR A 47 10.64 -0.84 4.03
C THR A 47 9.42 -1.56 4.63
N ALA A 48 8.42 -1.92 3.82
CA ALA A 48 7.29 -2.72 4.30
C ALA A 48 7.71 -4.16 4.65
N PHE A 49 8.51 -4.81 3.79
CA PHE A 49 9.03 -6.16 4.03
C PHE A 49 9.91 -6.28 5.28
N GLU A 50 10.68 -5.24 5.61
CA GLU A 50 11.47 -5.21 6.85
C GLU A 50 10.59 -5.22 8.10
N LYS A 51 9.41 -4.58 8.03
CA LYS A 51 8.49 -4.45 9.17
C LYS A 51 7.50 -5.61 9.27
N TYR A 52 7.08 -6.16 8.13
CA TYR A 52 6.15 -7.28 8.03
C TYR A 52 6.78 -8.34 7.13
N PRO A 53 7.43 -9.37 7.70
CA PRO A 53 8.01 -10.44 6.92
C PRO A 53 6.93 -11.21 6.15
N ALA A 54 7.34 -11.95 5.13
CA ALA A 54 6.43 -12.80 4.36
C ALA A 54 5.69 -13.78 5.30
N GLU A 55 4.39 -13.93 5.06
CA GLU A 55 3.57 -14.95 5.72
C GLU A 55 4.16 -16.34 5.45
N THR A 56 4.09 -17.18 6.47
CA THR A 56 4.54 -18.57 6.49
C THR A 56 3.34 -19.52 6.47
N GLU A 57 3.55 -20.80 6.16
CA GLU A 57 2.48 -21.81 6.20
C GLU A 57 1.73 -21.87 7.55
N ALA A 58 2.38 -21.46 8.64
CA ALA A 58 1.76 -21.41 9.97
C ALA A 58 0.72 -20.28 10.12
N ASP A 59 0.76 -19.26 9.25
CA ASP A 59 -0.13 -18.09 9.30
C ASP A 59 -1.48 -18.34 8.60
N PHE A 60 -1.60 -19.46 7.86
CA PHE A 60 -2.81 -19.87 7.14
C PHE A 60 -3.65 -20.94 7.89
N GLY A 61 -3.34 -21.17 9.17
CA GLY A 61 -3.98 -22.17 10.03
C GLY A 61 -5.46 -21.92 10.34
#